data_AF-A0A349Y075-F1
#
_entry.id   AF-A0A349Y075-F1
#
_cell.length_a   1.000
_cell.length_b   1.000
_cell.length_c   1.000
_cell.angle_alpha   90.00
_cell.angle_beta   90.00
_cell.angle_gamma   90.00
#
_symmetry.space_group_name_H-M   'P 1'
#
loop_
_entity.id
_entity.type
_entity.pdbx_description
1 polymer ?
#
loop_
_entity_poly.entity_id
_entity_poly.type
_entity_poly.pdbx_seq_one_letter_code
_entity_poly.pdbx_strand_id
1 'polypeptide(L)'
;MSETTREAMDFDVVIVGAGPAGLATAIRLKQRAAEAGAEISVVVVEKGSEVGAHILSGAVIDPSGLDALLPDWREDPDRPLTTEV
;
A
#
# COMPACT_ATOMS: atom_id res chain seq x y z
N MET A 1 20.87 2.63 -32.74
CA MET A 1 19.83 2.44 -31.69
C MET A 1 19.49 3.84 -31.21
N SER A 2 18.24 4.27 -31.35
CA SER A 2 17.81 5.58 -30.84
C SER A 2 18.01 5.58 -29.31
N GLU A 3 18.83 6.48 -28.79
CA GLU A 3 18.93 6.73 -27.35
C GLU A 3 17.59 7.28 -26.89
N THR A 4 16.79 6.43 -26.27
CA THR A 4 15.52 6.84 -25.68
C THR A 4 15.83 7.35 -24.27
N THR A 5 15.72 8.66 -24.06
CA THR A 5 15.83 9.26 -22.73
C THR A 5 14.75 8.70 -21.84
N ARG A 6 15.13 8.06 -20.72
CA ARG A 6 14.18 7.57 -19.71
C ARG A 6 13.78 8.72 -18.81
N GLU A 7 12.48 8.88 -18.59
CA GLU A 7 11.99 9.76 -17.54
C GLU A 7 12.39 9.21 -16.16
N ALA A 8 12.74 10.11 -15.25
CA ALA A 8 13.17 9.78 -13.89
C ALA A 8 12.52 10.76 -12.90
N MET A 9 12.21 10.25 -11.71
CA MET A 9 11.67 11.01 -10.57
C MET A 9 12.32 10.47 -9.30
N ASP A 10 12.65 11.36 -8.36
CA ASP A 10 13.28 11.01 -7.09
C ASP A 10 12.22 10.75 -6.01
N PHE A 11 12.40 9.67 -5.25
CA PHE A 11 11.62 9.31 -4.07
C PHE A 11 12.54 8.69 -3.01
N ASP A 12 12.21 8.89 -1.73
CA ASP A 12 12.95 8.25 -0.62
C ASP A 12 12.72 6.74 -0.61
N VAL A 13 11.50 6.31 -0.97
CA VAL A 13 11.11 4.89 -1.05
C VAL A 13 10.26 4.62 -2.29
N VAL A 14 10.66 3.61 -3.05
CA VAL A 14 9.89 3.04 -4.16
C VAL A 14 9.39 1.65 -3.78
N ILE A 15 8.08 1.44 -3.83
CA ILE A 15 7.43 0.16 -3.58
C ILE A 15 6.86 -0.36 -4.90
N VAL A 16 7.28 -1.56 -5.31
CA VAL A 16 6.82 -2.19 -6.56
C VAL A 16 5.73 -3.21 -6.22
N GLY A 17 4.51 -2.94 -6.68
CA GLY A 17 3.29 -3.71 -6.46
C GLY A 17 2.36 -3.07 -5.43
N ALA A 18 1.12 -2.79 -5.82
CA ALA A 18 0.07 -2.28 -4.93
C ALA A 18 -0.83 -3.40 -4.38
N GLY A 19 -0.23 -4.54 -4.03
CA GLY A 19 -0.90 -5.58 -3.26
C GLY A 19 -0.94 -5.26 -1.76
N PRO A 20 -1.55 -6.13 -0.93
CA PRO A 20 -1.69 -5.89 0.52
C PRO A 20 -0.36 -5.59 1.23
N ALA A 21 0.71 -6.31 0.89
CA ALA A 21 2.03 -6.09 1.50
C ALA A 21 2.65 -4.74 1.10
N GLY A 22 2.54 -4.35 -0.18
CA GLY A 22 3.08 -3.08 -0.67
C GLY A 22 2.34 -1.89 -0.08
N LEU A 23 1.00 -1.94 -0.06
CA LEU A 23 0.17 -0.91 0.56
C LEU A 23 0.38 -0.84 2.08
N ALA A 24 0.46 -1.98 2.77
CA ALA A 24 0.75 -2.01 4.20
C ALA A 24 2.11 -1.37 4.53
N THR A 25 3.12 -1.62 3.70
CA THR A 25 4.44 -1.00 3.83
C THR A 25 4.37 0.50 3.64
N ALA A 26 3.68 0.98 2.59
CA ALA A 26 3.52 2.40 2.32
C ALA A 26 2.82 3.14 3.47
N ILE A 27 1.71 2.58 3.96
CA ILE A 27 0.94 3.12 5.10
C ILE A 27 1.83 3.19 6.34
N ARG A 28 2.51 2.08 6.70
CA ARG A 28 3.35 2.04 7.90
C ARG A 28 4.52 3.01 7.84
N LEU A 29 5.14 3.18 6.67
CA LEU A 29 6.23 4.13 6.49
C LEU A 29 5.75 5.57 6.72
N LYS A 30 4.60 5.96 6.15
CA LYS A 30 4.05 7.30 6.37
C LYS A 30 3.61 7.52 7.83
N GLN A 31 3.01 6.52 8.48
CA GLN A 31 2.69 6.58 9.92
C GLN A 31 3.95 6.82 10.77
N ARG A 32 5.02 6.05 10.56
CA ARG A 32 6.29 6.20 11.30
C ARG A 32 6.98 7.53 11.02
N ALA A 33 6.92 8.01 9.78
CA ALA A 33 7.48 9.31 9.43
C ALA A 33 6.75 10.43 10.19
N ALA A 34 5.41 10.38 10.23
CA ALA A 34 4.60 11.33 11.01
C ALA A 34 4.91 11.28 12.51
N GLU A 35 5.01 10.08 13.10
CA GLU A 35 5.41 9.88 14.50
C GLU A 35 6.79 10.49 14.81
N ALA A 36 7.73 10.40 13.87
CA ALA A 36 9.07 10.95 13.99
C ALA A 36 9.17 12.44 13.63
N GLY A 37 8.07 13.09 13.23
CA GLY A 37 8.07 14.48 12.75
C GLY A 37 8.86 14.67 11.45
N ALA A 38 8.97 13.63 10.62
CA ALA A 38 9.69 13.64 9.37
C ALA A 38 8.73 13.51 8.18
N GLU A 39 9.09 14.12 7.05
CA GLU A 39 8.41 13.89 5.79
C GLU A 39 9.30 13.07 4.86
N ILE A 40 8.73 11.96 4.37
CA ILE A 40 9.33 11.11 3.35
C ILE A 40 8.39 10.98 2.16
N SER A 41 8.98 10.94 0.97
CA SER A 41 8.33 10.68 -0.30
C SER A 41 8.30 9.18 -0.57
N VAL A 42 7.09 8.64 -0.73
CA VAL A 42 6.85 7.21 -1.00
C VAL A 42 6.04 7.10 -2.27
N VAL A 43 6.51 6.30 -3.23
CA VAL A 43 5.76 5.95 -4.43
C VAL A 43 5.45 4.45 -4.45
N VAL A 44 4.21 4.11 -4.81
CA VAL A 44 3.79 2.74 -5.07
C VAL A 44 3.52 2.61 -6.56
N VAL A 45 4.18 1.66 -7.23
CA VAL A 45 4.03 1.41 -8.66
C VAL A 45 3.28 0.11 -8.86
N GLU A 46 2.16 0.14 -9.57
CA GLU A 46 1.35 -1.04 -9.89
C GLU A 46 1.25 -1.22 -11.41
N LYS A 47 1.27 -2.46 -11.88
CA LYS A 47 1.10 -2.82 -13.29
C LYS A 47 -0.36 -2.68 -13.74
N GLY A 48 -1.30 -2.91 -12.83
CA GLY A 48 -2.74 -2.77 -13.04
C GLY A 48 -3.13 -1.37 -13.51
N SER A 49 -4.18 -1.30 -14.33
CA SER A 49 -4.83 -0.02 -14.67
C SER A 49 -5.41 0.69 -13.46
N GLU A 50 -5.67 -0.08 -12.39
CA GLU A 50 -6.12 0.38 -11.09
C GLU A 50 -5.52 -0.52 -10.00
N VAL A 51 -5.45 0.01 -8.78
CA VAL A 51 -5.05 -0.76 -7.60
C VAL A 51 -6.02 -1.93 -7.43
N GLY A 52 -5.48 -3.15 -7.34
CA GLY A 52 -6.29 -4.36 -7.18
C GLY A 52 -6.63 -5.10 -8.48
N ALA A 53 -6.45 -4.50 -9.66
CA ALA A 53 -6.83 -5.12 -10.95
C ALA A 53 -6.18 -6.49 -11.23
N HIS A 54 -5.02 -6.77 -10.61
CA HIS A 54 -4.32 -8.04 -10.74
C HIS A 54 -4.31 -8.88 -9.46
N ILE A 55 -5.03 -8.48 -8.41
CA ILE A 55 -5.14 -9.27 -7.19
C ILE A 55 -6.10 -10.43 -7.44
N LEU A 56 -5.62 -11.65 -7.24
CA LEU A 56 -6.44 -12.86 -7.22
C LEU A 56 -6.20 -13.59 -5.90
N SER A 57 -7.26 -13.81 -5.13
CA SER A 57 -7.20 -14.49 -3.83
C SER A 57 -8.54 -15.14 -3.50
N GLY A 58 -8.50 -16.21 -2.70
CA GLY A 58 -9.71 -16.75 -2.05
C GLY A 58 -10.18 -15.90 -0.86
N ALA A 59 -9.40 -14.89 -0.47
CA ALA A 59 -9.72 -13.91 0.57
C ALA A 59 -10.08 -14.50 1.95
N VAL A 60 -9.54 -15.68 2.29
CA VAL A 60 -9.53 -16.20 3.67
C VAL A 60 -8.37 -15.54 4.42
N ILE A 61 -8.69 -14.54 5.24
CA ILE A 61 -7.70 -13.61 5.81
C ILE A 61 -7.80 -13.61 7.34
N ASP A 62 -6.64 -13.68 8.00
CA ASP A 62 -6.50 -13.39 9.43
C ASP A 62 -6.45 -11.84 9.62
N PRO A 63 -7.37 -11.25 10.42
CA PRO A 63 -7.47 -9.80 10.55
C PRO A 63 -6.32 -9.16 11.36
N SER A 64 -5.47 -9.95 12.04
CA SER A 64 -4.41 -9.42 12.93
C SER A 64 -3.48 -8.40 12.26
N GLY A 65 -3.21 -8.56 10.96
CA GLY A 65 -2.42 -7.60 10.18
C GLY A 65 -3.10 -6.24 10.02
N LEU A 66 -4.42 -6.23 9.77
CA LEU A 66 -5.21 -5.00 9.71
C LEU A 66 -5.35 -4.37 11.09
N ASP A 67 -5.56 -5.19 12.13
CA ASP A 67 -5.66 -4.73 13.53
C ASP A 67 -4.40 -3.99 13.97
N ALA A 68 -3.24 -4.50 13.59
CA ALA A 68 -1.96 -3.88 13.91
C ALA A 68 -1.65 -2.64 13.07
N LEU A 69 -2.18 -2.54 11.84
CA LEU A 69 -1.86 -1.46 10.90
C LEU A 69 -2.83 -0.28 10.96
N LEU A 70 -4.12 -0.58 11.13
CA LEU A 70 -5.24 0.36 11.08
C LEU A 70 -6.23 -0.02 12.20
N PRO A 71 -5.98 0.32 13.47
CA PRO A 71 -6.78 -0.18 14.61
C PRO A 71 -8.30 -0.02 14.47
N ASP A 72 -8.74 1.06 13.82
CA ASP A 72 -10.15 1.43 13.67
C ASP A 72 -10.77 0.95 12.35
N TRP A 73 -10.08 0.11 11.58
CA TRP A 73 -10.52 -0.31 10.23
C TRP A 73 -11.89 -0.97 10.20
N ARG A 74 -12.35 -1.55 11.31
CA ARG A 74 -13.68 -2.20 11.39
C ARG A 74 -14.83 -1.21 11.43
N GLU A 75 -14.60 0.02 11.86
CA GLU A 75 -15.62 1.07 11.94
C GLU A 75 -15.80 1.80 10.60
N ASP A 76 -14.85 1.62 9.69
CA ASP A 76 -14.88 2.19 8.36
C ASP A 76 -16.01 1.55 7.51
N PRO A 77 -16.98 2.33 7.00
CA PRO A 77 -18.02 1.82 6.12
C PRO A 77 -17.46 1.21 4.82
N ASP A 78 -16.27 1.63 4.39
CA ASP A 78 -15.59 1.17 3.17
C ASP A 78 -14.54 0.08 3.45
N ARG A 79 -14.61 -0.57 4.62
CA ARG A 79 -13.66 -1.62 5.04
C ARG A 79 -13.58 -2.80 4.05
N PRO A 80 -12.38 -3.37 3.83
CA PRO A 80 -12.18 -4.42 2.85
C PRO A 80 -12.77 -5.77 3.24
N LEU A 81 -12.95 -6.03 4.54
CA LEU A 81 -13.54 -7.27 5.06
C LEU A 81 -14.88 -6.96 5.72
N THR A 82 -15.96 -7.54 5.19
CA THR A 82 -17.33 -7.30 5.65
C THR A 82 -17.89 -8.45 6.48
N THR A 83 -17.31 -9.65 6.35
CA THR A 83 -17.66 -10.82 7.14
C THR A 83 -17.04 -10.72 8.52
N GLU A 84 -17.84 -10.93 9.56
CA GLU A 84 -17.34 -11.05 10.94
C GLU A 84 -16.48 -12.31 11.10
N VAL A 85 -15.33 -12.15 11.76
CA VAL A 85 -14.33 -13.18 12.07
C VAL A 85 -14.21 -13.35 13.57
#